data_AF-A0A959FEK0-F1
#
_entry.id   AF-A0A959FEK0-F1
#
_cell.length_a   1.000
_cell.length_b   1.000
_cell.length_c   1.000
_cell.angle_alpha   90.00
_cell.angle_beta   90.00
_cell.angle_gamma   90.00
#
_symmetry.space_group_name_H-M   'P 1'
#
loop_
_entity.id
_entity.type
_entity.pdbx_description
1 polymer ?
#
loop_
_entity_poly.entity_id
_entity_poly.type
_entity_poly.pdbx_seq_one_letter_code
_entity_poly.pdbx_strand_id
1 'polypeptide(L)' 'RSLDWKGPVLGIVEMRRHYSNYFKGYPGIKPFRQRLVTEMDPTILFDTLDEIEDVFSQVELQPV' A
#
# COMPACT_ATOMS: atom_id res chain seq x y z
N ARG A 1 7.93 14.85 -26.82
CA ARG A 1 8.09 15.54 -25.52
C ARG A 1 6.74 15.42 -24.82
N SER A 2 6.54 14.36 -24.03
CA SER A 2 5.18 13.86 -23.71
C SER A 2 5.10 13.27 -22.28
N LEU A 3 5.81 13.87 -21.32
CA LEU A 3 6.01 13.31 -19.99
C LEU A 3 5.63 14.25 -18.84
N ASP A 4 5.04 15.43 -19.13
CA ASP A 4 4.83 16.49 -18.13
C ASP A 4 3.53 16.41 -17.31
N TRP A 5 2.76 15.31 -17.37
CA TRP A 5 1.38 15.35 -16.87
C TRP A 5 0.97 14.18 -15.96
N LYS A 6 1.87 13.24 -15.68
CA LYS A 6 1.54 12.05 -14.89
C LYS A 6 1.35 12.42 -13.41
N GLY A 7 0.20 13.02 -13.11
CA GLY A 7 -0.15 13.56 -11.80
C GLY A 7 -0.27 12.49 -10.71
N PRO A 8 -0.69 12.87 -9.50
CA PRO A 8 -0.71 12.01 -8.31
C PRO A 8 -1.45 10.67 -8.52
N VAL A 9 -2.47 10.67 -9.39
CA VAL A 9 -3.22 9.48 -9.82
C VAL A 9 -2.32 8.39 -10.42
N LEU A 10 -1.33 8.75 -11.25
CA LEU A 10 -0.46 7.74 -11.83
C LEU A 10 0.47 7.13 -10.77
N GLY A 11 1.01 7.96 -9.87
CA GLY A 11 1.83 7.50 -8.76
C GLY A 11 1.08 6.44 -7.94
N ILE A 12 -0.19 6.70 -7.61
CA ILE A 12 -1.04 5.75 -6.89
C ILE A 12 -1.17 4.42 -7.67
N VAL A 13 -1.55 4.49 -8.95
CA VAL A 13 -1.79 3.28 -9.77
C VAL A 13 -0.50 2.47 -9.96
N GLU A 14 0.65 3.13 -10.13
CA GLU A 14 1.94 2.47 -10.22
C GLU A 14 2.32 1.78 -8.92
N MET A 15 1.98 2.35 -7.76
CA MET A 15 2.24 1.72 -6.45
C MET A 15 1.40 0.45 -6.20
N ARG A 16 0.19 0.36 -6.76
CA ARG A 16 -0.73 -0.78 -6.53
C ARG A 16 -0.14 -2.15 -6.84
N ARG A 17 0.67 -2.26 -7.91
CA ARG A 17 1.30 -3.53 -8.31
C ARG A 17 2.36 -4.01 -7.33
N HIS A 18 2.85 -3.14 -6.45
CA HIS A 18 3.92 -3.45 -5.51
C HIS A 18 3.41 -3.93 -4.14
N TYR A 19 2.19 -3.52 -3.72
CA TYR A 19 1.64 -3.87 -2.41
C TYR A 19 1.53 -5.38 -2.16
N SER A 20 1.23 -6.17 -3.18
CA SER A 20 1.21 -7.64 -3.05
C SER A 20 2.55 -8.23 -2.63
N ASN A 21 3.65 -7.63 -3.08
CA ASN A 21 5.01 -8.10 -2.76
C ASN A 21 5.50 -7.55 -1.43
N TYR A 22 5.28 -6.26 -1.14
CA TYR A 22 5.71 -5.64 0.13
C TYR A 22 5.12 -6.34 1.34
N PHE A 23 3.87 -6.78 1.22
CA PHE A 23 3.12 -7.38 2.31
C PHE A 23 3.03 -8.89 2.22
N LYS A 24 3.88 -9.54 1.42
CA LYS A 24 3.89 -10.99 1.29
C LYS A 24 4.30 -11.62 2.62
N GLY A 25 3.53 -12.60 3.10
CA GLY A 25 3.78 -13.29 4.37
C GLY A 25 3.16 -12.63 5.60
N TYR A 26 2.62 -11.41 5.49
CA TYR A 26 1.97 -10.74 6.61
C TYR A 26 0.60 -11.41 6.90
N PRO A 27 0.37 -11.94 8.11
CA PRO A 27 -0.91 -12.55 8.48
C PRO A 27 -2.00 -11.46 8.56
N GLY A 28 -3.22 -11.75 8.09
CA GLY A 28 -4.34 -10.80 8.19
C GLY A 28 -4.28 -9.59 7.25
N ILE A 29 -3.26 -9.46 6.40
CA ILE A 29 -3.04 -8.26 5.57
C ILE A 29 -3.99 -8.09 4.36
N LYS A 30 -4.83 -9.10 4.08
CA LYS A 30 -5.72 -9.10 2.89
C LYS A 30 -6.67 -7.90 2.82
N PRO A 31 -7.37 -7.50 3.91
CA PRO A 31 -8.29 -6.35 3.87
C PRO A 31 -7.56 -5.03 3.61
N PHE A 32 -6.36 -4.86 4.18
CA PHE A 32 -5.51 -3.69 3.95
C PHE A 32 -5.06 -3.58 2.50
N ARG A 33 -4.59 -4.68 1.90
CA ARG A 33 -4.22 -4.69 0.48
C ARG A 33 -5.40 -4.33 -0.41
N GLN A 34 -6.60 -4.84 -0.11
CA GLN A 34 -7.80 -4.52 -0.88
C GLN A 34 -8.11 -3.02 -0.84
N ARG A 35 -8.00 -2.38 0.32
CA ARG A 35 -8.13 -0.91 0.45
C ARG A 35 -7.09 -0.18 -0.39
N LEU A 36 -5.81 -0.55 -0.27
CA LEU A 36 -4.70 0.09 -1.01
C LEU A 36 -4.80 -0.02 -2.54
N VAL A 37 -5.42 -1.09 -3.07
CA VAL A 37 -5.58 -1.27 -4.53
C VAL A 37 -6.90 -0.72 -5.07
N THR A 38 -7.85 -0.36 -4.20
CA THR A 38 -9.17 0.15 -4.60
C THR A 38 -9.22 1.67 -4.49
N GLU A 39 -8.62 2.23 -3.43
CA GLU A 39 -8.73 3.64 -3.11
C GLU A 39 -7.85 4.55 -3.99
N MET A 40 -8.37 5.73 -4.32
CA MET A 40 -7.70 6.73 -5.15
C MET A 40 -7.37 8.01 -4.37
N ASP A 41 -7.95 8.22 -3.19
CA ASP A 41 -7.61 9.33 -2.31
C ASP A 41 -6.25 9.07 -1.63
N PRO A 42 -5.23 9.92 -1.85
CA PRO A 42 -3.94 9.79 -1.18
C PRO A 42 -4.06 9.76 0.35
N THR A 43 -4.99 10.54 0.92
CA THR A 43 -5.18 10.64 2.37
C THR A 43 -5.54 9.29 2.96
N ILE A 44 -6.55 8.63 2.38
CA ILE A 44 -7.01 7.30 2.83
C ILE A 44 -5.92 6.24 2.60
N LEU A 45 -5.12 6.38 1.53
CA LEU A 45 -3.98 5.49 1.30
C LEU A 45 -2.92 5.63 2.40
N PHE A 46 -2.56 6.86 2.78
CA PHE A 46 -1.62 7.11 3.87
C PHE A 46 -2.18 6.61 5.21
N ASP A 47 -3.45 6.92 5.54
CA ASP A 47 -4.09 6.41 6.76
C ASP A 47 -4.09 4.88 6.81
N THR A 48 -4.29 4.21 5.66
CA THR A 48 -4.23 2.75 5.57
C THR A 48 -2.81 2.22 5.77
N LEU A 49 -1.78 2.93 5.30
CA LEU A 49 -0.38 2.56 5.52
C LEU A 49 0.01 2.75 6.99
N ASP A 50 -0.43 3.82 7.64
CA ASP A 50 -0.22 4.06 9.07
C ASP A 50 -0.90 2.97 9.91
N GLU A 51 -2.13 2.57 9.55
CA GLU A 51 -2.83 1.46 10.21
C GLU A 51 -2.07 0.12 10.07
N ILE A 52 -1.45 -0.13 8.91
CA ILE A 52 -0.58 -1.30 8.71
C ILE A 52 0.66 -1.18 9.60
N GLU A 53 1.31 -0.02 9.65
CA GLU A 53 2.48 0.20 10.51
C GLU A 53 2.13 -0.06 11.98
N ASP A 54 1.01 0.48 12.48
CA ASP A 54 0.56 0.27 13.85
C ASP A 54 0.26 -1.21 14.15
N VAL A 55 -0.44 -1.90 13.25
CA VAL A 55 -0.84 -3.31 13.44
C VAL A 55 0.36 -4.25 13.39
N PHE A 56 1.33 -3.98 12.51
CA PHE A 56 2.45 -4.89 12.27
C PHE A 56 3.77 -4.48 12.92
N SER A 57 3.89 -3.25 13.46
CA SER A 57 5.06 -2.82 14.25
C SER A 57 5.28 -3.66 15.50
N GLN A 58 4.23 -4.26 16.04
CA GLN A 58 4.27 -5.15 17.21
C GLN A 58 4.44 -6.64 16.85
N VAL A 59 4.37 -6.97 15.55
CA VAL A 59 4.53 -8.34 15.07
C VAL A 59 6.01 -8.53 14.73
N GLU A 60 6.75 -9.27 15.55
CA GLU A 60 8.10 -9.73 15.17
C GLU A 60 8.00 -10.43 13.81
N LEU A 61 8.54 -9.80 12.77
CA LEU A 61 8.61 -10.37 11.44
C LEU A 61 9.46 -11.63 11.52
N GLN A 62 8.81 -12.79 11.42
CA GLN A 62 9.53 -14.05 11.34
C GLN A 62 10.43 -14.02 10.09
N PRO A 63 11.74 -14.25 10.22
CA PRO A 63 12.61 -14.32 9.05
C PRO A 63 12.15 -15.50 8.19
N VAL A 64 11.95 -15.22 6.90
CA VAL A 64 11.65 -16.23 5.86
C VAL A 64 12.90 -17.04 5.55
#